data_AF-A0A445C577-F1
#
_entry.id   AF-A0A445C577-F1
#
_cell.length_a   1.000
_cell.length_b   1.000
_cell.length_c   1.000
_cell.angle_alpha   90.00
_cell.angle_beta   90.00
_cell.angle_gamma   90.00
#
_symmetry.space_group_name_H-M   'P 1'
#
loop_
_entity.id
_entity.type
_entity.pdbx_description
1 polymer ?
#
loop_
_entity_poly.entity_id
_entity_poly.type
_entity_poly.pdbx_seq_one_letter_code
_entity_poly.pdbx_strand_id
1 'polypeptide(L)'
;MWPPWLNSPSRVRTTPPPSPSPSHSGARSLSFSCSSFKDIQKLLQEEEQLERGSTLAPSPRSSSLFRRIRISTSVLRAPPQATLPPGLDRGVVIYFTSLRVVRRTFDDCRAVRSILRNFRVAVDERDVSIDDRFRDELNSILGRKTATLPRVFIGGEYVGGADDVRQLHESGDLQRLIERLPKSNQINSCCDRCGGFRFVVCEECSGSHKIFAEKSGRFRNCLSCNANGLIRCPTCFFVHPRHTK
;
A
#
# COMPACT_ATOMS: atom_id res chain seq x y z
N MET A 1 25.49 32.60 -38.92
CA MET A 1 25.64 31.27 -39.56
C MET A 1 24.66 30.31 -38.89
N TRP A 2 23.56 30.00 -39.58
CA TRP A 2 22.54 29.02 -39.19
C TRP A 2 22.54 27.91 -40.26
N PRO A 3 22.30 26.62 -39.94
CA PRO A 3 22.27 25.57 -40.95
C PRO A 3 21.05 25.71 -41.89
N PRO A 4 21.21 25.54 -43.22
CA PRO A 4 20.19 25.84 -44.22
C PRO A 4 19.40 24.59 -44.62
N TRP A 5 18.36 24.21 -43.87
CA TRP A 5 17.46 23.11 -44.30
C TRP A 5 16.00 23.33 -43.89
N LEU A 6 15.57 24.58 -43.79
CA LEU A 6 14.16 24.94 -43.91
C LEU A 6 13.91 25.32 -45.37
N ASN A 7 13.36 24.39 -46.15
CA ASN A 7 12.30 24.67 -47.11
C ASN A 7 11.87 23.37 -47.82
N SER A 8 10.62 22.98 -47.57
CA SER A 8 9.84 22.11 -48.45
C SER A 8 9.39 22.92 -49.67
N PRO A 9 9.18 22.30 -50.85
CA PRO A 9 7.80 22.29 -51.34
C PRO A 9 7.37 21.05 -52.16
N SER A 10 6.12 20.66 -51.89
CA SER A 10 5.06 20.33 -52.87
C SER A 10 5.08 19.04 -53.73
N ARG A 11 4.17 18.13 -53.33
CA ARG A 11 3.07 17.53 -54.12
C ARG A 11 3.42 16.66 -55.35
N VAL A 12 3.23 15.34 -55.22
CA VAL A 12 2.57 14.49 -56.24
C VAL A 12 1.66 13.46 -55.54
N ARG A 13 0.46 13.29 -56.12
CA ARG A 13 -0.68 12.46 -55.70
C ARG A 13 -0.68 11.17 -56.53
N THR A 14 -0.83 9.99 -55.92
CA THR A 14 -1.64 8.88 -56.49
C THR A 14 -1.83 7.67 -55.54
N THR A 15 -3.11 7.31 -55.40
CA THR A 15 -3.74 5.98 -55.15
C THR A 15 -3.63 5.27 -53.78
N PRO A 16 -4.76 4.96 -53.13
CA PRO A 16 -4.84 4.15 -51.91
C PRO A 16 -4.98 2.63 -52.23
N PRO A 17 -4.45 1.73 -51.39
CA PRO A 17 -4.81 0.31 -51.43
C PRO A 17 -6.13 0.05 -50.66
N PRO A 18 -6.85 -1.04 -50.99
CA PRO A 18 -8.26 -1.23 -50.62
C PRO A 18 -8.46 -1.78 -49.21
N SER A 19 -9.62 -1.44 -48.65
CA SER A 19 -10.21 -2.00 -47.43
C SER A 19 -10.66 -3.45 -47.64
N PRO A 20 -10.52 -4.34 -46.64
CA PRO A 20 -11.34 -5.55 -46.54
C PRO A 20 -12.46 -5.36 -45.50
N SER A 21 -13.69 -5.64 -45.94
CA SER A 21 -14.91 -5.77 -45.12
C SER A 21 -15.03 -7.19 -44.53
N PRO A 22 -16.00 -7.46 -43.63
CA PRO A 22 -15.80 -8.32 -42.45
C PRO A 22 -16.04 -9.81 -42.74
N SER A 23 -15.34 -10.68 -42.02
CA SER A 23 -15.71 -12.09 -41.88
C SER A 23 -15.83 -12.48 -40.42
N HIS A 24 -17.04 -12.89 -40.05
CA HIS A 24 -17.34 -13.63 -38.84
C HIS A 24 -16.71 -15.02 -38.94
N SER A 25 -15.99 -15.47 -37.91
CA SER A 25 -16.07 -16.84 -37.37
C SER A 25 -14.95 -17.15 -36.38
N GLY A 26 -15.33 -17.62 -35.19
CA GLY A 26 -14.64 -18.73 -34.53
C GLY A 26 -13.49 -18.38 -33.60
N ALA A 27 -13.81 -18.21 -32.31
CA ALA A 27 -12.85 -18.33 -31.22
C ALA A 27 -12.10 -19.68 -31.34
N ARG A 28 -10.77 -19.61 -31.49
CA ARG A 28 -9.92 -20.79 -31.41
C ARG A 28 -9.74 -21.14 -29.94
N SER A 29 -10.40 -22.22 -29.52
CA SER A 29 -10.18 -22.88 -28.24
C SER A 29 -8.74 -23.41 -28.18
N LEU A 30 -8.00 -22.99 -27.17
CA LEU A 30 -6.74 -23.64 -26.80
C LEU A 30 -7.11 -24.90 -26.01
N SER A 31 -7.14 -26.05 -26.67
CA SER A 31 -7.34 -27.34 -26.02
C SER A 31 -6.10 -27.72 -25.22
N PHE A 32 -6.10 -27.36 -23.94
CA PHE A 32 -5.13 -27.87 -22.98
C PHE A 32 -5.53 -29.30 -22.57
N SER A 33 -4.81 -30.29 -23.07
CA SER A 33 -4.97 -31.69 -22.64
C SER A 33 -4.14 -31.92 -21.37
N CYS A 34 -4.79 -31.83 -20.21
CA CYS A 34 -4.23 -32.34 -18.95
C CYS A 34 -5.30 -33.17 -18.23
N SER A 35 -5.02 -34.45 -18.02
CA SER A 35 -5.97 -35.46 -17.55
C SER A 35 -6.34 -35.36 -16.06
N SER A 36 -6.06 -34.23 -15.39
CA SER A 36 -6.28 -34.05 -13.94
C SER A 36 -7.35 -33.03 -13.54
N PHE A 37 -8.06 -32.42 -14.50
CA PHE A 37 -9.01 -31.33 -14.21
C PHE A 37 -10.34 -31.52 -14.94
N LYS A 38 -11.03 -32.64 -14.70
CA LYS A 38 -12.37 -32.88 -15.26
C LYS A 38 -13.44 -31.95 -14.68
N ASP A 39 -13.20 -31.38 -13.49
CA ASP A 39 -14.20 -30.55 -12.79
C ASP A 39 -14.33 -29.14 -13.37
N ILE A 40 -13.28 -28.58 -13.97
CA ILE A 40 -13.33 -27.20 -14.52
C ILE A 40 -14.11 -27.17 -15.83
N GLN A 41 -13.97 -28.17 -16.70
CA GLN A 41 -14.74 -28.23 -17.95
C GLN A 41 -16.24 -28.41 -17.69
N LYS A 42 -16.60 -29.11 -16.61
CA LYS A 42 -18.01 -29.28 -16.22
C LYS A 42 -18.65 -27.96 -15.79
N LEU A 43 -17.89 -27.09 -15.11
CA LEU A 43 -18.34 -25.75 -14.70
C LEU A 43 -18.52 -24.79 -15.89
N LEU A 44 -17.71 -24.92 -16.94
CA LEU A 44 -17.83 -24.10 -18.16
C LEU A 44 -19.01 -24.53 -19.05
N GLN A 45 -19.48 -25.77 -18.94
CA GLN A 45 -20.64 -26.27 -19.69
C GLN A 45 -21.98 -25.93 -19.03
N GLU A 46 -22.02 -25.67 -17.72
CA GLU A 46 -23.24 -25.23 -17.03
C GLU A 46 -23.62 -23.78 -17.36
N GLU A 47 -22.67 -22.94 -17.81
CA GLU A 47 -22.94 -21.55 -18.24
C GLU A 47 -23.69 -21.45 -19.59
N GLU A 48 -23.58 -22.43 -20.49
CA GLU A 48 -24.24 -22.37 -21.81
C GLU A 48 -25.72 -22.82 -21.82
N GLN A 49 -26.25 -23.35 -20.71
CA GLN A 49 -27.65 -23.82 -20.64
C GLN A 49 -28.61 -22.85 -19.90
N LEU A 50 -28.11 -21.77 -19.30
CA LEU A 50 -28.95 -20.80 -18.57
C LEU A 50 -29.37 -19.57 -19.40
N GLU A 51 -28.81 -19.37 -20.60
CA GLU A 51 -29.16 -18.27 -21.52
C GLU A 51 -30.31 -18.61 -22.48
N ARG A 52 -31.28 -19.42 -22.03
CA ARG A 52 -32.56 -19.60 -22.74
C ARG A 52 -33.72 -19.97 -21.82
N GLY A 53 -34.17 -19.02 -21.00
CA GLY A 53 -35.52 -19.12 -20.42
C GLY A 53 -35.75 -18.34 -19.13
N SER A 54 -36.65 -17.35 -19.23
CA SER A 54 -37.57 -16.84 -18.20
C SER A 54 -37.08 -15.98 -17.01
N THR A 55 -37.61 -14.75 -17.05
CA THR A 55 -38.02 -13.76 -16.04
C THR A 55 -38.18 -14.13 -14.54
N LEU A 56 -37.79 -13.15 -13.70
CA LEU A 56 -38.23 -12.74 -12.33
C LEU A 56 -37.37 -13.08 -11.08
N ALA A 57 -37.08 -11.99 -10.33
CA ALA A 57 -36.64 -11.82 -8.92
C ALA A 57 -35.14 -11.99 -8.54
N PRO A 58 -34.54 -11.06 -7.74
CA PRO A 58 -33.12 -11.08 -7.41
C PRO A 58 -32.81 -11.93 -6.17
N SER A 59 -32.00 -12.98 -6.34
CA SER A 59 -31.44 -13.77 -5.24
C SER A 59 -30.03 -13.26 -4.86
N PRO A 60 -29.52 -13.56 -3.64
CA PRO A 60 -28.33 -12.91 -3.11
C PRO A 60 -27.07 -13.40 -3.81
N ARG A 61 -26.27 -12.45 -4.27
CA ARG A 61 -24.99 -12.67 -4.96
C ARG A 61 -24.08 -13.58 -4.15
N SER A 62 -23.85 -14.79 -4.67
CA SER A 62 -22.79 -15.70 -4.20
C SER A 62 -21.46 -14.95 -4.26
N SER A 63 -20.93 -14.57 -3.10
CA SER A 63 -19.56 -14.08 -2.99
C SER A 63 -18.63 -15.28 -3.20
N SER A 64 -18.37 -15.56 -4.47
CA SER A 64 -17.82 -16.82 -4.97
C SER A 64 -16.40 -17.10 -4.46
N LEU A 65 -16.10 -18.39 -4.39
CA LEU A 65 -14.91 -19.04 -3.84
C LEU A 65 -13.57 -18.39 -4.22
N PHE A 66 -13.51 -17.71 -5.37
CA PHE A 66 -12.37 -16.90 -5.80
C PHE A 66 -11.94 -15.86 -4.77
N ARG A 67 -12.89 -15.26 -4.04
CA ARG A 67 -12.63 -14.28 -2.98
C ARG A 67 -11.93 -14.91 -1.77
N ARG A 68 -12.33 -16.13 -1.39
CA ARG A 68 -11.72 -16.90 -0.30
C ARG A 68 -10.29 -17.31 -0.65
N ILE A 69 -10.08 -17.71 -1.91
CA ILE A 69 -8.75 -18.07 -2.42
C ILE A 69 -7.81 -16.85 -2.42
N ARG A 70 -8.30 -15.67 -2.84
CA ARG A 70 -7.50 -14.43 -2.93
C ARG A 70 -7.00 -13.92 -1.57
N ILE A 71 -7.87 -13.85 -0.55
CA ILE A 71 -7.48 -13.48 0.82
C ILE A 71 -6.48 -14.50 1.36
N SER A 72 -6.67 -15.79 1.06
CA SER A 72 -5.75 -16.84 1.50
C SER A 72 -4.35 -16.68 0.89
N THR A 73 -4.22 -16.28 -0.39
CA THR A 73 -2.90 -16.13 -1.01
C THR A 73 -2.05 -14.98 -0.48
N SER A 74 -2.65 -13.88 -0.02
CA SER A 74 -1.89 -12.81 0.67
C SER A 74 -1.46 -13.25 2.07
N VAL A 75 -2.30 -13.99 2.80
CA VAL A 75 -1.95 -14.62 4.09
C VAL A 75 -0.80 -15.64 3.92
N LEU A 76 -0.76 -16.39 2.82
CA LEU A 76 0.32 -17.34 2.52
C LEU A 76 1.67 -16.68 2.19
N ARG A 77 1.71 -15.36 1.93
CA ARG A 77 2.95 -14.60 1.77
C ARG A 77 3.43 -13.94 3.07
N ALA A 78 2.60 -13.95 4.12
CA ALA A 78 3.02 -13.47 5.43
C ALA A 78 4.01 -14.48 6.03
N PRO A 79 5.19 -14.06 6.53
CA PRO A 79 6.00 -14.93 7.35
C PRO A 79 5.17 -15.33 8.60
N PRO A 80 5.36 -16.54 9.14
CA PRO A 80 4.50 -17.12 10.18
C PRO A 80 4.44 -16.36 11.53
N GLN A 81 5.06 -15.18 11.64
CA GLN A 81 5.10 -14.34 12.84
C GLN A 81 4.95 -12.83 12.56
N ALA A 82 4.35 -12.42 11.44
CA ALA A 82 4.18 -11.00 11.11
C ALA A 82 3.09 -10.28 11.95
N THR A 83 3.06 -10.50 13.26
CA THR A 83 2.12 -9.85 14.18
C THR A 83 2.75 -8.57 14.72
N LEU A 84 2.03 -7.45 14.60
CA LEU A 84 2.48 -6.16 15.13
C LEU A 84 2.63 -6.19 16.66
N PRO A 85 3.51 -5.36 17.26
CA PRO A 85 3.58 -5.20 18.70
C PRO A 85 2.21 -4.83 19.31
N PRO A 86 1.91 -5.28 20.55
CA PRO A 86 0.64 -4.99 21.23
C PRO A 86 0.37 -3.47 21.29
N GLY A 87 -0.82 -3.03 20.85
CA GLY A 87 -1.22 -1.63 20.79
C GLY A 87 -1.22 -1.00 19.38
N LEU A 88 -0.70 -1.71 18.38
CA LEU A 88 -0.74 -1.33 16.95
C LEU A 88 -1.84 -2.06 16.16
N ASP A 89 -2.63 -2.87 16.85
CA ASP A 89 -3.69 -3.76 16.34
C ASP A 89 -5.01 -3.03 16.02
N ARG A 90 -5.16 -1.76 16.40
CA ARG A 90 -6.44 -1.02 16.30
C ARG A 90 -6.55 -0.05 15.13
N GLY A 91 -5.62 -0.08 14.18
CA GLY A 91 -5.59 0.88 13.08
C GLY A 91 -4.83 0.40 11.85
N VAL A 92 -4.50 1.35 10.97
CA VAL A 92 -3.67 1.10 9.79
C VAL A 92 -2.25 1.56 10.10
N VAL A 93 -1.26 0.70 9.88
CA VAL A 93 0.16 1.05 10.00
C VAL A 93 0.83 0.91 8.65
N ILE A 94 1.54 1.96 8.21
CA ILE A 94 2.33 1.93 6.98
C ILE A 94 3.79 2.25 7.28
N TYR A 95 4.67 1.35 6.89
CA TYR A 95 6.10 1.59 6.80
C TYR A 95 6.44 2.05 5.39
N PHE A 96 7.05 3.22 5.28
CA PHE A 96 7.41 3.83 3.99
C PHE A 96 8.73 4.59 4.12
N THR A 97 9.21 5.13 3.01
CA THR A 97 10.33 6.07 2.97
C THR A 97 9.89 7.34 2.26
N SER A 98 10.25 8.51 2.78
CA SER A 98 10.10 9.78 2.06
C SER A 98 11.28 10.10 1.14
N LEU A 99 12.41 9.41 1.29
CA LEU A 99 13.58 9.57 0.43
C LEU A 99 13.25 9.20 -1.03
N ARG A 100 13.75 10.00 -1.96
CA ARG A 100 13.54 9.87 -3.41
C ARG A 100 14.69 9.16 -4.14
N VAL A 101 15.52 8.42 -3.42
CA VAL A 101 16.72 7.76 -3.96
C VAL A 101 16.34 6.73 -5.03
N VAL A 102 15.34 5.90 -4.74
CA VAL A 102 14.81 4.91 -5.70
C VAL A 102 13.44 5.37 -6.15
N ARG A 103 13.33 5.86 -7.38
CA ARG A 103 12.09 6.43 -7.94
C ARG A 103 10.88 5.50 -7.76
N ARG A 104 11.02 4.23 -8.18
CA ARG A 104 9.96 3.23 -8.05
C ARG A 104 9.47 3.08 -6.61
N THR A 105 10.38 2.95 -5.65
CA THR A 105 10.02 2.82 -4.22
C THR A 105 9.33 4.07 -3.69
N PHE A 106 9.81 5.26 -4.08
CA PHE A 106 9.19 6.52 -3.69
C PHE A 106 7.76 6.64 -4.25
N ASP A 107 7.58 6.33 -5.53
CA ASP A 107 6.27 6.40 -6.19
C ASP A 107 5.28 5.38 -5.59
N ASP A 108 5.74 4.15 -5.31
CA ASP A 108 4.98 3.12 -4.61
C ASP A 108 4.57 3.58 -3.20
N CYS A 109 5.50 4.14 -2.42
CA CYS A 109 5.21 4.68 -1.09
C CYS A 109 4.20 5.84 -1.15
N ARG A 110 4.37 6.76 -2.11
CA ARG A 110 3.46 7.89 -2.31
C ARG A 110 2.06 7.43 -2.68
N ALA A 111 1.94 6.50 -3.63
CA ALA A 111 0.66 5.98 -4.08
C ALA A 111 -0.11 5.31 -2.93
N VAL A 112 0.54 4.43 -2.16
CA VAL A 112 -0.09 3.77 -1.02
C VAL A 112 -0.51 4.76 0.05
N ARG A 113 0.32 5.76 0.39
CA ARG A 113 -0.07 6.82 1.34
C ARG A 113 -1.30 7.60 0.85
N SER A 114 -1.35 7.96 -0.43
CA SER A 114 -2.50 8.64 -1.01
C SER A 114 -3.78 7.79 -0.93
N ILE A 115 -3.71 6.50 -1.24
CA ILE A 115 -4.85 5.58 -1.12
C ILE A 115 -5.34 5.52 0.33
N LEU A 116 -4.44 5.29 1.29
CA LEU A 116 -4.83 5.14 2.70
C LEU A 116 -5.41 6.42 3.30
N ARG A 117 -4.87 7.59 2.90
CA ARG A 117 -5.40 8.90 3.32
C ARG A 117 -6.80 9.19 2.79
N ASN A 118 -7.28 8.51 1.75
CA ASN A 118 -8.66 8.71 1.29
C ASN A 118 -9.69 8.07 2.24
N PHE A 119 -9.26 7.19 3.14
CA PHE A 119 -10.13 6.58 4.14
C PHE A 119 -10.17 7.41 5.43
N ARG A 120 -11.32 7.38 6.12
CA ARG A 120 -11.54 8.08 7.40
C ARG A 120 -11.11 7.24 8.61
N VAL A 121 -9.87 6.75 8.55
CA VAL A 121 -9.27 5.95 9.63
C VAL A 121 -7.93 6.52 10.05
N ALA A 122 -7.55 6.25 11.30
CA ALA A 122 -6.23 6.63 11.77
C ALA A 122 -5.16 5.81 11.05
N VAL A 123 -4.25 6.51 10.37
CA VAL A 123 -3.08 5.91 9.70
C VAL A 123 -1.82 6.29 10.47
N ASP A 124 -1.16 5.29 11.04
CA ASP A 124 0.17 5.40 11.61
C ASP A 124 1.23 5.33 10.49
N GLU A 125 1.66 6.51 10.05
CA GLU A 125 2.71 6.67 9.05
C GLU A 125 4.11 6.57 9.70
N ARG A 126 4.84 5.50 9.38
CA ARG A 126 6.20 5.22 9.87
C ARG A 126 7.23 5.38 8.76
N ASP A 127 7.94 6.50 8.79
CA ASP A 127 9.02 6.77 7.86
C ASP A 127 10.32 6.13 8.33
N VAL A 128 10.73 5.04 7.70
CA VAL A 128 11.95 4.29 8.07
C VAL A 128 13.24 5.03 7.73
N SER A 129 13.15 6.14 6.98
CA SER A 129 14.29 7.02 6.72
C SER A 129 14.47 8.10 7.77
N ILE A 130 13.43 8.40 8.56
CA ILE A 130 13.46 9.40 9.63
C ILE A 130 13.78 8.75 10.98
N ASP A 131 13.32 7.53 11.21
CA ASP A 131 13.54 6.79 12.45
C ASP A 131 13.99 5.35 12.14
N ASP A 132 15.23 5.04 12.50
CA ASP A 132 15.88 3.74 12.33
C ASP A 132 15.17 2.64 13.12
N ARG A 133 14.56 2.98 14.26
CA ARG A 133 13.78 2.04 15.07
C ARG A 133 12.62 1.44 14.30
N PHE A 134 12.00 2.18 13.36
CA PHE A 134 10.94 1.62 12.52
C PHE A 134 11.47 0.64 11.49
N ARG A 135 12.70 0.85 11.00
CA ARG A 135 13.36 -0.10 10.11
C ARG A 135 13.65 -1.40 10.83
N ASP A 136 14.18 -1.31 12.05
CA ASP A 136 14.50 -2.46 12.89
C ASP A 136 13.23 -3.24 13.30
N GLU A 137 12.18 -2.51 13.68
CA GLU A 137 10.85 -3.08 13.97
C GLU A 137 10.30 -3.82 12.74
N LEU A 138 10.31 -3.19 11.56
CA LEU A 138 9.82 -3.81 10.33
C LEU A 138 10.60 -5.08 9.97
N ASN A 139 11.92 -5.02 10.07
CA ASN A 139 12.79 -6.16 9.81
C ASN A 139 12.53 -7.31 10.79
N SER A 140 12.27 -6.98 12.06
CA SER A 140 11.92 -7.94 13.11
C SER A 140 10.58 -8.63 12.82
N ILE A 141 9.55 -7.86 12.47
CA ILE A 141 8.21 -8.39 12.12
C ILE A 141 8.28 -9.31 10.89
N LEU A 142 9.07 -8.95 9.88
CA LEU A 142 9.15 -9.72 8.63
C LEU A 142 10.19 -10.85 8.67
N GLY A 143 11.01 -10.93 9.71
CA GLY A 143 12.12 -11.89 9.79
C GLY A 143 13.16 -11.72 8.66
N ARG A 144 13.30 -10.50 8.13
CA ARG A 144 14.17 -10.19 6.98
C ARG A 144 15.06 -9.00 7.30
N LYS A 145 16.32 -9.04 6.87
CA LYS A 145 17.28 -7.93 7.07
C LYS A 145 17.00 -6.70 6.20
N THR A 146 16.32 -6.89 5.07
CA THR A 146 16.01 -5.83 4.10
C THR A 146 14.58 -5.97 3.58
N ALA A 147 13.62 -5.47 4.35
CA ALA A 147 12.25 -5.35 3.87
C ALA A 147 12.16 -4.35 2.70
N THR A 148 11.49 -4.72 1.61
CA THR A 148 11.15 -3.74 0.57
C THR A 148 9.96 -2.90 1.03
N LEU A 149 9.84 -1.68 0.52
CA LEU A 149 8.82 -0.71 0.91
C LEU A 149 7.86 -0.42 -0.25
N PRO A 150 6.62 0.02 0.04
CA PRO A 150 6.01 0.16 1.37
C PRO A 150 5.58 -1.19 1.97
N ARG A 151 5.32 -1.22 3.28
CA ARG A 151 4.70 -2.36 3.98
C ARG A 151 3.51 -1.90 4.81
N VAL A 152 2.37 -2.55 4.61
CA VAL A 152 1.10 -2.14 5.21
C VAL A 152 0.54 -3.24 6.09
N PHE A 153 0.04 -2.82 7.24
CA PHE A 153 -0.67 -3.65 8.21
C PHE A 153 -2.00 -2.99 8.54
N ILE A 154 -3.06 -3.79 8.67
CA ILE A 154 -4.41 -3.32 8.95
C ILE A 154 -4.99 -4.18 10.06
N GLY A 155 -5.36 -3.56 11.18
CA GLY A 155 -5.96 -4.29 12.30
C GLY A 155 -5.04 -5.33 12.93
N GLY A 156 -3.73 -5.09 12.92
CA GLY A 156 -2.72 -6.04 13.39
C GLY A 156 -2.23 -7.04 12.33
N GLU A 157 -2.97 -7.22 11.24
CA GLU A 157 -2.67 -8.19 10.19
C GLU A 157 -1.80 -7.61 9.07
N TYR A 158 -0.87 -8.42 8.55
CA TYR A 158 -0.02 -8.04 7.43
C TYR A 158 -0.80 -8.10 6.11
N VAL A 159 -0.85 -6.97 5.39
CA VAL A 159 -1.59 -6.86 4.12
C VAL A 159 -0.68 -7.08 2.91
N GLY A 160 0.51 -6.48 2.92
CA GLY A 160 1.43 -6.61 1.79
C GLY A 160 2.19 -5.34 1.44
N GLY A 161 2.65 -5.29 0.19
CA GLY A 161 3.33 -4.15 -0.43
C GLY A 161 2.41 -3.30 -1.31
N ALA A 162 3.00 -2.47 -2.17
CA ALA A 162 2.23 -1.53 -3.00
C ALA A 162 1.26 -2.21 -3.97
N ASP A 163 1.70 -3.28 -4.65
CA ASP A 163 0.84 -3.99 -5.61
C ASP A 163 -0.36 -4.65 -4.91
N ASP A 164 -0.14 -5.26 -3.74
CA ASP A 164 -1.20 -5.89 -2.96
C ASP A 164 -2.25 -4.85 -2.52
N VAL A 165 -1.81 -3.68 -2.04
CA VAL A 165 -2.71 -2.60 -1.63
C VAL A 165 -3.46 -2.00 -2.82
N ARG A 166 -2.80 -1.78 -3.96
CA ARG A 166 -3.45 -1.29 -5.18
C ARG A 166 -4.55 -2.25 -5.64
N GLN A 167 -4.26 -3.55 -5.67
CA GLN A 167 -5.23 -4.58 -6.03
C GLN A 167 -6.42 -4.64 -5.06
N LEU A 168 -6.17 -4.56 -3.76
CA LEU A 168 -7.24 -4.53 -2.74
C LEU A 168 -8.08 -3.26 -2.84
N HIS A 169 -7.48 -2.13 -3.21
CA HIS A 169 -8.19 -0.88 -3.43
C HIS A 169 -9.12 -0.97 -4.64
N GLU A 170 -8.61 -1.44 -5.79
CA GLU A 170 -9.35 -1.58 -7.04
C GLU A 170 -10.52 -2.57 -6.93
N SER A 171 -10.34 -3.65 -6.17
CA SER A 171 -11.38 -4.65 -5.91
C SER A 171 -12.41 -4.25 -4.84
N GLY A 172 -12.17 -3.14 -4.13
CA GLY A 172 -12.99 -2.69 -3.00
C GLY A 172 -12.84 -3.52 -1.72
N ASP A 173 -11.99 -4.54 -1.68
CA ASP A 173 -11.74 -5.33 -0.47
C ASP A 173 -11.01 -4.53 0.60
N LEU A 174 -10.15 -3.57 0.22
CA LEU A 174 -9.45 -2.68 1.14
C LEU A 174 -10.44 -1.89 2.02
N GLN A 175 -11.52 -1.38 1.42
CA GLN A 175 -12.56 -0.65 2.14
C GLN A 175 -13.21 -1.53 3.22
N ARG A 176 -13.51 -2.80 2.90
CA ARG A 176 -14.15 -3.74 3.82
C ARG A 176 -13.24 -4.11 5.00
N LEU A 177 -11.92 -4.15 4.78
CA LEU A 177 -10.94 -4.35 5.86
C LEU A 177 -10.91 -3.14 6.79
N ILE A 178 -10.94 -1.93 6.22
CA ILE A 178 -10.86 -0.67 6.95
C ILE A 178 -12.15 -0.36 7.72
N GLU A 179 -13.33 -0.71 7.19
CA GLU A 179 -14.63 -0.49 7.83
C GLU A 179 -14.78 -1.19 9.19
N ARG A 180 -13.95 -2.21 9.45
CA ARG A 180 -13.91 -2.94 10.73
C ARG A 180 -13.14 -2.19 11.83
N LEU A 181 -12.38 -1.16 11.46
CA LEU A 181 -11.56 -0.39 12.38
C LEU A 181 -12.36 0.76 12.99
N PRO A 182 -11.98 1.24 14.19
CA PRO A 182 -12.54 2.46 14.75
C PRO A 182 -12.30 3.63 13.79
N LYS A 183 -13.39 4.34 13.46
CA LYS A 183 -13.31 5.57 12.67
C LYS A 183 -12.57 6.63 13.48
N SER A 184 -11.65 7.32 12.82
CA SER A 184 -10.95 8.44 13.45
C SER A 184 -11.61 9.74 13.05
N ASN A 185 -11.93 10.57 14.04
CA ASN A 185 -12.32 11.96 13.83
C ASN A 185 -11.13 12.84 13.43
N GLN A 186 -9.91 12.30 13.50
CA GLN A 186 -8.71 12.92 12.98
C GLN A 186 -8.74 12.79 11.45
N ILE A 187 -9.58 13.62 10.86
CA ILE A 187 -9.62 13.88 9.42
C ILE A 187 -8.20 14.23 8.99
N ASN A 188 -7.84 13.88 7.76
CA ASN A 188 -6.57 14.16 7.09
C ASN A 188 -6.24 15.66 6.95
N SER A 189 -6.49 16.46 7.98
CA SER A 189 -5.99 17.82 8.11
C SER A 189 -4.50 17.77 8.41
N CYS A 190 -3.79 18.70 7.79
CA CYS A 190 -2.43 19.03 8.16
C CYS A 190 -2.41 19.32 9.66
N CYS A 191 -1.50 18.67 10.41
CA CYS A 191 -1.37 18.98 11.83
C CYS A 191 -0.60 20.29 11.96
N ASP A 192 -1.20 21.30 12.61
CA ASP A 192 -0.59 22.63 12.76
C ASP A 192 0.79 22.58 13.43
N ARG A 193 1.03 21.59 14.31
CA ARG A 193 2.31 21.42 15.01
C ARG A 193 3.40 20.80 14.14
N CYS A 194 3.08 19.77 13.36
CA CYS A 194 4.10 19.01 12.62
C CYS A 194 4.01 19.18 11.10
N GLY A 195 3.11 20.01 10.58
CA GLY A 195 2.91 20.19 9.13
C GLY A 195 2.56 18.89 8.38
N GLY A 196 2.07 17.88 9.10
CA GLY A 196 1.83 16.54 8.54
C GLY A 196 3.06 15.63 8.46
N PHE A 197 4.25 16.08 8.86
CA PHE A 197 5.50 15.28 8.88
C PHE A 197 5.54 14.20 9.96
N ARG A 198 4.57 14.17 10.89
CA ARG A 198 4.45 13.18 11.98
C ARG A 198 5.56 13.24 13.04
N PHE A 199 6.55 14.10 12.86
CA PHE A 199 7.66 14.34 13.78
C PHE A 199 7.82 15.83 14.08
N VAL A 200 8.38 16.15 15.25
CA VAL A 200 8.76 17.51 15.67
C VAL A 200 10.15 17.47 16.30
N VAL A 201 10.83 18.62 16.35
CA VAL A 201 12.14 18.75 16.99
C VAL A 201 12.02 18.47 18.49
N CYS A 202 12.97 17.72 19.04
CA CYS A 202 13.03 17.43 20.46
C CYS A 202 13.35 18.71 21.26
N GLU A 203 12.50 19.03 22.22
CA GLU A 203 12.63 20.22 23.08
C GLU A 203 13.73 20.06 24.14
N GLU A 204 14.02 18.83 24.59
CA GLU A 204 15.04 18.59 25.62
C GLU A 204 16.48 18.80 25.12
N CYS A 205 16.74 18.45 23.85
CA CYS A 205 18.08 18.58 23.26
C CYS A 205 18.13 19.59 22.10
N SER A 206 17.03 20.31 21.85
CA SER A 206 16.87 21.24 20.73
C SER A 206 17.28 20.64 19.37
N GLY A 207 16.96 19.35 19.15
CA GLY A 207 17.31 18.63 17.93
C GLY A 207 18.77 18.15 17.80
N SER A 208 19.66 18.47 18.75
CA SER A 208 21.07 18.06 18.67
C SER A 208 21.33 16.58 18.96
N HIS A 209 20.33 15.89 19.52
CA HIS A 209 20.45 14.56 20.14
C HIS A 209 21.52 14.47 21.24
N LYS A 210 22.07 15.60 21.72
CA LYS A 210 23.10 15.68 22.76
C LYS A 210 22.66 16.60 23.88
N ILE A 211 22.87 16.16 25.12
CA ILE A 211 22.57 16.94 26.33
C ILE A 211 23.84 16.98 27.18
N PHE A 212 24.23 18.16 27.65
CA PHE A 212 25.34 18.31 28.57
C PHE A 212 24.89 17.93 29.98
N ALA A 213 25.58 16.98 30.61
CA ALA A 213 25.29 16.53 31.96
C ALA A 213 26.27 17.18 32.95
N GLU A 214 25.86 18.28 33.57
CA GLU A 214 26.68 19.09 34.49
C GLU A 214 27.34 18.23 35.58
N LYS A 215 26.58 17.30 36.20
CA LYS A 215 27.08 16.39 37.24
C LYS A 215 28.29 15.55 36.82
N SER A 216 28.44 15.30 35.52
CA SER A 216 29.51 14.45 34.98
C SER A 216 30.45 15.21 34.02
N GLY A 217 30.23 16.51 33.82
CA GLY A 217 31.03 17.35 32.91
C GLY A 217 31.10 16.87 31.46
N ARG A 218 30.18 16.01 31.01
CA ARG A 218 30.23 15.36 29.69
C ARG A 218 28.91 15.45 28.95
N PHE A 219 28.98 15.36 27.62
CA PHE A 219 27.80 15.18 26.78
C PHE A 219 27.32 13.72 26.85
N ARG A 220 25.99 13.56 26.90
CA ARG A 220 25.31 12.29 26.72
C ARG A 220 24.28 12.41 25.61
N ASN A 221 23.88 11.29 25.03
CA ASN A 221 22.81 11.29 24.04
C ASN A 221 21.46 11.56 24.73
N CYS A 222 20.57 12.27 24.03
CA CYS A 222 19.20 12.45 24.49
C CYS A 222 18.45 11.12 24.38
N LEU A 223 17.75 10.73 25.46
CA LEU A 223 17.00 9.47 25.50
C LEU A 223 15.54 9.63 25.03
N SER A 224 15.08 10.88 24.89
CA SER A 224 13.70 11.20 24.54
C SER A 224 13.45 11.30 23.04
N CYS A 225 14.50 11.35 22.21
CA CYS A 225 14.40 11.49 20.76
C CYS A 225 15.19 10.43 19.99
N ASN A 226 14.94 10.33 18.68
CA ASN A 226 15.73 9.49 17.78
C ASN A 226 17.08 10.13 17.46
N ALA A 227 17.93 9.42 16.70
CA ALA A 227 19.27 9.87 16.31
C ALA A 227 19.29 11.23 15.57
N ASN A 228 18.16 11.63 14.98
CA ASN A 228 18.00 12.91 14.28
C ASN A 228 17.52 14.04 15.21
N GLY A 229 17.42 13.81 16.51
CA GLY A 229 16.89 14.80 17.45
C GLY A 229 15.39 15.04 17.32
N LEU A 230 14.64 14.07 16.76
CA LEU A 230 13.20 14.19 16.51
C LEU A 230 12.39 13.29 17.45
N ILE A 231 11.21 13.78 17.80
CA ILE A 231 10.18 13.01 18.53
C ILE A 231 8.95 12.87 17.66
N ARG A 232 8.17 11.81 17.88
CA ARG A 232 6.86 11.67 17.24
C ARG A 232 5.96 12.83 17.68
N CYS A 233 5.21 13.41 16.75
CA CYS A 233 4.33 14.53 17.06
C CYS A 233 3.26 14.09 18.08
N PRO A 234 3.21 14.69 19.28
CA PRO A 234 2.29 14.27 20.34
C PRO A 234 0.82 14.57 19.99
N THR A 235 0.57 15.54 19.09
CA THR A 235 -0.77 15.84 18.58
C THR A 235 -1.24 14.81 17.55
N CYS A 236 -0.32 14.19 16.81
CA CYS A 236 -0.65 13.13 15.85
C CYS A 236 -0.69 11.75 16.49
N PHE A 237 0.07 11.53 17.56
CA PHE A 237 0.17 10.25 18.26
C PHE A 237 -0.06 10.48 19.74
N PHE A 238 -1.32 10.46 20.14
CA PHE A 238 -1.68 10.44 21.56
C PHE A 238 -1.42 9.04 22.11
N VAL A 239 -0.15 8.71 22.33
CA VAL A 239 0.20 7.53 23.13
C VAL A 239 -0.30 7.85 24.54
N HIS A 240 -1.25 7.06 25.06
CA HIS A 240 -1.56 7.13 26.50
C HIS A 240 -0.23 7.08 27.24
N PRO A 241 0.05 8.00 28.18
CA PRO A 241 1.28 7.96 28.96
C PRO A 241 1.45 6.53 29.46
N ARG A 242 2.53 5.85 29.03
CA ARG A 242 2.91 4.63 29.70
C ARG A 242 3.25 5.08 31.12
N HIS A 243 2.32 4.88 32.04
CA HIS A 243 2.61 4.94 33.46
C HIS A 243 3.75 3.96 33.69
N THR A 244 4.97 4.48 33.73
CA THR A 244 6.09 3.82 34.37
C THR A 244 5.72 3.77 35.84
N LYS A 245 5.41 2.56 36.31
CA LYS A 245 5.39 2.23 37.74
C LYS A 245 6.75 2.53 38.36
#